data_AF-A0A7W9UMB3-F1
#
_entry.id   AF-A0A7W9UMB3-F1
#
_cell.length_a   1.000
_cell.length_b   1.000
_cell.length_c   1.000
_cell.angle_alpha   90.00
_cell.angle_beta   90.00
_cell.angle_gamma   90.00
#
_symmetry.space_group_name_H-M   'P 1'
#
loop_
_entity.id
_entity.type
_entity.pdbx_description
1 polymer ?
#
loop_
_entity_poly.entity_id
_entity_poly.type
_entity_poly.pdbx_seq_one_letter_code
_entity_poly.pdbx_strand_id
1 'polypeptide(L)' 'MPYNTLAIHRLVALTEQQSHLAPDIPFTVDCAHAVMQFHVGCRAAFCLRKAAALDVLVAAGLVVPSTAHPR' A
#
# COMPACT_ATOMS: atom_id res chain seq x y z
N MET A 1 8.46 -8.45 -31.66
CA MET A 1 8.10 -9.55 -30.73
C MET A 1 7.60 -8.96 -29.42
N PRO A 2 6.30 -9.04 -29.09
CA PRO A 2 5.71 -8.35 -27.93
C PRO A 2 5.65 -9.27 -26.70
N TYR A 3 6.76 -9.94 -26.37
CA TYR A 3 6.80 -10.84 -25.19
C TYR A 3 7.29 -10.14 -23.92
N ASN A 4 7.74 -8.89 -24.05
CA ASN A 4 8.47 -8.23 -22.96
C ASN A 4 7.56 -7.40 -22.03
N THR A 5 6.43 -6.90 -22.53
CA THR A 5 5.64 -5.89 -21.82
C THR A 5 4.93 -6.45 -20.58
N LEU A 6 4.18 -7.55 -20.70
CA LEU A 6 3.40 -8.09 -19.56
C LEU A 6 4.29 -8.66 -18.44
N ALA A 7 5.37 -9.35 -18.80
CA ALA A 7 6.32 -9.90 -17.83
C ALA A 7 7.01 -8.78 -17.04
N ILE A 8 7.46 -7.72 -17.73
CA ILE A 8 8.05 -6.54 -17.08
C ILE A 8 7.04 -5.88 -16.14
N HIS A 9 5.79 -5.63 -16.58
CA HIS A 9 4.78 -5.00 -15.73
C HIS A 9 4.46 -5.82 -14.48
N ARG A 10 4.41 -7.15 -14.60
CA ARG A 10 4.19 -8.03 -13.44
C ARG A 10 5.34 -7.97 -12.45
N LEU A 11 6.59 -7.99 -12.94
CA LEU A 11 7.77 -7.86 -12.08
C LEU A 11 7.75 -6.52 -11.33
N VAL A 12 7.49 -5.41 -12.03
CA VAL A 12 7.38 -4.09 -11.41
C VAL A 12 6.29 -4.06 -10.34
N ALA A 13 5.10 -4.58 -10.64
CA ALA A 13 3.99 -4.62 -9.69
C ALA A 13 4.34 -5.43 -8.42
N LEU A 14 5.02 -6.57 -8.56
CA LEU A 14 5.47 -7.37 -7.43
C LEU A 14 6.51 -6.63 -6.58
N THR A 15 7.48 -5.96 -7.21
CA THR A 15 8.50 -5.19 -6.49
C THR A 15 7.88 -3.98 -5.76
N GLU A 16 6.93 -3.30 -6.39
CA GLU A 16 6.16 -2.20 -5.81
C GLU A 16 5.35 -2.66 -4.59
N GLN A 17 4.73 -3.84 -4.66
CA GLN A 17 3.97 -4.42 -3.54
C GLN A 17 4.87 -4.75 -2.35
N GLN A 18 6.10 -5.19 -2.58
CA GLN A 18 7.09 -5.49 -1.53
C GLN A 18 7.79 -4.25 -0.98
N SER A 19 7.67 -3.10 -1.64
CA SER A 19 8.29 -1.86 -1.18
C SER A 19 7.72 -1.41 0.17
N HIS A 20 8.59 -0.86 1.02
CA HIS A 20 8.19 -0.17 2.25
C HIS A 20 8.27 1.35 2.11
N LEU A 21 8.66 1.85 0.94
CA LEU A 21 8.74 3.28 0.64
C LEU A 21 7.34 3.86 0.43
N ALA A 22 7.19 5.15 0.77
CA ALA A 22 6.00 5.91 0.44
C ALA A 22 5.75 5.83 -1.08
N PRO A 23 4.49 5.72 -1.53
CA PRO A 23 4.19 5.82 -2.94
C PRO A 23 4.40 7.26 -3.42
N ASP A 24 4.84 7.44 -4.66
CA ASP A 24 5.02 8.78 -5.25
C ASP A 24 3.67 9.50 -5.43
N ILE A 25 2.60 8.74 -5.61
CA ILE A 25 1.22 9.22 -5.70
C ILE A 25 0.34 8.54 -4.65
N PRO A 26 -0.65 9.24 -4.07
CA PRO A 26 -1.61 8.62 -3.18
C PRO A 26 -2.31 7.43 -3.83
N PHE A 27 -2.57 6.38 -3.05
CA PHE A 27 -3.32 5.23 -3.53
C PHE A 27 -4.78 5.58 -3.81
N THR A 28 -5.41 4.83 -4.71
CA THR A 28 -6.87 4.71 -4.73
C THR A 28 -7.33 3.93 -3.50
N VAL A 29 -8.60 4.05 -3.14
CA VAL A 29 -9.19 3.30 -2.01
C VAL A 29 -8.99 1.79 -2.17
N ASP A 30 -9.23 1.25 -3.37
CA ASP A 30 -9.07 -0.18 -3.64
C ASP A 30 -7.62 -0.64 -3.49
N CYS A 31 -6.66 0.14 -4.03
CA CYS A 31 -5.24 -0.13 -3.85
C CYS A 31 -4.83 -0.03 -2.37
N ALA A 32 -5.37 0.93 -1.62
CA ALA A 32 -5.10 1.08 -0.20
C ALA A 32 -5.57 -0.15 0.59
N HIS A 33 -6.75 -0.69 0.28
CA HIS A 33 -7.21 -1.96 0.86
C HIS A 33 -6.26 -3.12 0.54
N ALA A 34 -5.84 -3.27 -0.72
CA ALA A 34 -4.90 -4.33 -1.11
C ALA A 34 -3.55 -4.20 -0.40
N VAL A 35 -3.01 -2.98 -0.27
CA VAL A 35 -1.77 -2.72 0.46
C VAL A 35 -1.92 -3.06 1.94
N MET A 36 -3.03 -2.70 2.57
CA MET A 36 -3.29 -3.02 3.98
C MET A 36 -3.34 -4.53 4.24
N GLN A 37 -3.86 -5.31 3.28
CA GLN A 37 -3.86 -6.77 3.35
C GLN A 37 -2.45 -7.35 3.15
N PHE A 38 -1.71 -6.86 2.16
CA PHE A 38 -0.37 -7.35 1.86
C PHE A 38 0.63 -7.03 2.99
N HIS A 39 0.52 -5.83 3.56
CA HIS A 39 1.35 -5.33 4.66
C HIS A 39 0.71 -5.58 6.04
N VAL A 40 -0.09 -6.64 6.19
CA VAL A 40 -0.79 -6.94 7.46
C VAL A 40 0.17 -7.06 8.64
N GLY A 41 1.36 -7.66 8.43
CA GLY A 41 2.40 -7.83 9.45
C GLY A 41 3.26 -6.58 9.70
N CYS A 42 3.17 -5.56 8.86
CA CYS A 42 3.91 -4.31 9.06
C CYS A 42 3.28 -3.46 10.15
N ARG A 43 4.08 -2.57 10.75
CA ARG A 43 3.55 -1.45 11.55
C ARG A 43 3.58 -0.18 10.70
N ALA A 44 2.49 0.59 10.67
CA ALA A 44 2.42 1.82 9.87
C ALA A 44 3.42 2.86 10.35
N ALA A 45 3.74 2.88 11.66
CA ALA A 45 4.83 3.69 12.21
C ALA A 45 6.21 3.43 11.57
N PHE A 46 6.43 2.25 10.96
CA PHE A 46 7.72 1.86 10.36
C PHE A 46 7.63 1.48 8.87
N CYS A 47 6.42 1.45 8.29
CA CYS A 47 6.19 1.13 6.88
C CYS A 47 5.43 2.29 6.24
N LEU A 48 6.15 3.13 5.51
CA LEU A 48 5.59 4.33 4.88
C LEU A 48 4.52 3.97 3.84
N ARG A 49 4.68 2.82 3.16
CA ARG A 49 3.67 2.31 2.23
C ARG A 49 2.35 1.98 2.95
N LYS A 50 2.42 1.33 4.11
CA LYS A 50 1.23 1.02 4.94
C LYS A 50 0.62 2.29 5.53
N ALA A 51 1.45 3.24 5.99
CA ALA A 51 0.99 4.53 6.48
C ALA A 51 0.19 5.29 5.42
N ALA A 52 0.73 5.42 4.21
CA ALA A 52 0.04 6.09 3.11
C ALA A 52 -1.30 5.40 2.75
N ALA A 53 -1.35 4.06 2.77
CA ALA A 53 -2.61 3.34 2.57
C ALA A 53 -3.62 3.59 3.70
N LEU A 54 -3.16 3.61 4.96
CA LEU A 54 -4.01 3.93 6.10
C LEU A 54 -4.57 5.35 5.97
N ASP A 55 -3.75 6.34 5.63
CA ASP A 55 -4.15 7.74 5.48
C ASP A 55 -5.26 7.91 4.43
N VAL A 56 -5.14 7.22 3.28
CA VAL A 56 -6.19 7.22 2.24
C VAL A 56 -7.52 6.68 2.79
N LEU A 57 -7.48 5.56 3.52
CA LEU A 57 -8.70 4.94 4.06
C LEU A 57 -9.33 5.79 5.18
N VAL A 58 -8.51 6.49 5.97
CA VAL A 58 -8.97 7.44 6.99
C VAL A 58 -9.62 8.64 6.33
N ALA A 59 -8.99 9.23 5.32
CA ALA A 59 -9.53 10.36 4.56
C ALA A 59 -10.85 10.01 3.86
N ALA A 60 -11.01 8.75 3.41
CA ALA A 60 -12.25 8.24 2.83
C ALA A 60 -13.32 7.90 3.89
N GLY A 61 -13.03 8.00 5.19
CA GLY A 61 -13.95 7.65 6.27
C GLY A 61 -14.19 6.15 6.46
N LEU A 62 -13.35 5.30 5.88
CA LEU A 62 -13.48 3.83 5.91
C LEU A 62 -12.75 3.19 7.09
N VAL A 63 -11.79 3.90 7.67
CA VAL A 63 -11.02 3.45 8.83
C VAL A 63 -10.91 4.57 9.85
N VAL A 64 -11.14 4.24 11.12
CA VAL A 64 -10.79 5.12 12.25
C VAL A 64 -9.53 4.55 12.90
N PRO A 65 -8.41 5.29 12.95
CA PRO A 65 -7.18 4.81 13.57
C PRO A 65 -7.39 4.51 15.07
N SER A 66 -6.82 3.40 15.53
CA SER A 66 -6.82 3.10 16.97
C SER A 66 -5.85 4.04 17.68
N THR A 67 -6.36 4.79 18.65
CA THR A 67 -5.54 5.65 19.53
C THR A 67 -4.87 4.87 20.66
N ALA A 68 -5.36 3.67 20.98
CA ALA A 68 -4.81 2.82 22.03
C ALA A 68 -3.64 1.95 21.56
N HIS A 69 -3.68 1.51 20.31
CA HIS A 69 -2.63 0.69 19.69
C HIS A 69 -2.38 1.20 18.26
N PRO A 70 -1.50 2.21 18.10
CA PRO A 70 -1.16 2.73 16.79
C PRO A 70 -0.58 1.59 15.94
N ARG A 71 -1.22 1.34 14.80
CA ARG A 71 -0.90 0.22 13.91
C ARG A 71 0.32 0.47 13.04
#